data_AF-A0A2N6IEG5-F1
#
_entry.id   AF-A0A2N6IEG5-F1
#
_cell.length_a   1.000
_cell.length_b   1.000
_cell.length_c   1.000
_cell.angle_alpha   90.00
_cell.angle_beta   90.00
_cell.angle_gamma   90.00
#
_symmetry.space_group_name_H-M   'P 1'
#
loop_
_entity.id
_entity.type
_entity.pdbx_description
1 polymer ?
#
loop_
_entity_poly.entity_id
_entity_poly.type
_entity_poly.pdbx_seq_one_letter_code
_entity_poly.pdbx_strand_id
1 'polypeptide(L)'
;MAREFNIRFDGRPITVHAARKWLVGEAIPTQEKLRMIAQWLGVPAEWLRFGGPESATPNGEAGSALSRFESADVKLIADLQRLDEHHRQIAREFIRMLVRVNYQK
;
A
#
# COMPACT_ATOMS: atom_id res chain seq x y z
N MET A 1 -3.13 3.12 -10.70
CA MET A 1 -2.27 1.91 -10.64
C MET A 1 -1.80 1.44 -12.00
N ALA A 2 -2.66 0.92 -12.89
CA ALA A 2 -2.21 0.34 -14.17
C ALA A 2 -1.36 1.28 -15.03
N ARG A 3 -1.79 2.54 -15.20
CA ARG A 3 -1.02 3.57 -15.92
C ARG A 3 0.36 3.79 -15.31
N GLU A 4 0.41 4.06 -14.01
CA GLU A 4 1.65 4.32 -13.26
C GLU A 4 2.60 3.11 -13.22
N PHE A 5 2.05 1.90 -13.19
CA PHE A 5 2.82 0.67 -13.28
C PHE A 5 3.42 0.51 -14.68
N ASN A 6 2.62 0.68 -15.74
CA ASN A 6 3.08 0.50 -17.12
C ASN A 6 4.14 1.52 -17.54
N ILE A 7 4.16 2.71 -16.93
CA ILE A 7 5.21 3.71 -17.16
C ILE A 7 6.56 3.28 -16.56
N ARG A 8 6.55 2.51 -15.46
CA ARG A 8 7.74 2.10 -14.70
C ARG A 8 8.21 0.67 -14.98
N PHE A 9 7.44 -0.10 -15.75
CA PHE A 9 7.68 -1.52 -15.98
C PHE A 9 8.09 -1.76 -17.43
N ASP A 10 9.34 -2.19 -17.63
CA ASP A 10 9.90 -2.48 -18.97
C ASP A 10 9.38 -3.80 -19.58
N GLY A 11 8.63 -4.60 -18.83
CA GLY A 11 8.05 -5.87 -19.28
C GLY A 11 6.66 -5.71 -19.91
N ARG A 12 5.91 -6.83 -19.99
CA ARG A 12 4.56 -6.82 -20.55
C ARG A 12 3.63 -5.90 -19.74
N PRO A 13 3.00 -4.89 -20.37
CA PRO A 13 2.09 -3.99 -19.68
C PRO A 13 0.91 -4.75 -19.10
N ILE A 14 0.34 -4.22 -18.02
CA ILE A 14 -0.84 -4.78 -17.38
C ILE A 14 -2.09 -4.01 -17.81
N THR A 15 -3.22 -4.70 -17.83
CA THR A 15 -4.52 -4.08 -18.06
C THR A 15 -5.06 -3.44 -16.78
N VAL A 16 -5.97 -2.47 -16.92
CA VAL A 16 -6.70 -1.88 -15.79
C VAL A 16 -7.45 -2.96 -15.00
N HIS A 17 -8.00 -3.96 -15.69
CA HIS A 17 -8.69 -5.08 -15.07
C HIS A 17 -7.75 -5.93 -14.20
N ALA A 18 -6.53 -6.23 -14.66
CA ALA A 18 -5.55 -6.95 -13.86
C ALA A 18 -5.16 -6.17 -12.60
N ALA A 19 -4.92 -4.86 -12.74
CA ALA A 19 -4.63 -4.00 -11.58
C ALA A 19 -5.80 -3.95 -10.57
N ARG A 20 -7.06 -3.91 -11.05
CA ARG A 20 -8.25 -4.01 -10.18
C ARG A 20 -8.25 -5.32 -9.40
N LYS A 21 -8.02 -6.44 -10.08
CA LYS A 21 -7.99 -7.76 -9.42
C LYS A 21 -6.94 -7.84 -8.32
N TRP A 22 -5.78 -7.21 -8.49
CA TRP A 22 -4.76 -7.15 -7.44
C TRP A 22 -5.20 -6.29 -6.24
N LEU A 23 -5.78 -5.11 -6.50
CA LEU A 23 -6.24 -4.21 -5.45
C LEU A 23 -7.37 -4.79 -4.60
N VAL A 24 -8.24 -5.61 -5.22
CA VAL A 24 -9.35 -6.28 -4.53
C VAL A 24 -8.92 -7.63 -3.93
N GLY A 25 -7.70 -8.10 -4.19
CA GLY A 25 -7.20 -9.40 -3.73
C GLY A 25 -7.79 -10.60 -4.50
N GLU A 26 -8.44 -10.38 -5.64
CA GLU A 26 -8.99 -11.44 -6.51
C GLU A 26 -7.91 -12.20 -7.28
N ALA A 27 -6.70 -11.64 -7.41
CA ALA A 27 -5.57 -12.28 -8.08
C ALA A 27 -4.23 -11.83 -7.48
N ILE A 28 -3.25 -12.74 -7.46
CA ILE A 28 -1.89 -12.45 -7.00
C ILE A 28 -1.00 -12.11 -8.22
N PRO A 29 -0.29 -10.96 -8.24
CA PRO A 29 0.66 -10.64 -9.30
C PRO A 29 1.85 -11.62 -9.33
N THR A 30 2.50 -11.76 -10.48
CA THR A 30 3.75 -12.54 -10.57
C THR A 30 4.85 -11.91 -9.70
N GLN A 31 5.84 -12.69 -9.29
CA GLN A 31 6.89 -12.23 -8.36
C GLN A 31 7.64 -10.99 -8.86
N GLU A 32 7.86 -10.87 -10.17
CA GLU A 32 8.50 -9.70 -10.79
C GLU A 32 7.63 -8.44 -10.67
N LYS A 33 6.34 -8.56 -11.02
CA LYS A 33 5.38 -7.46 -10.95
C LYS A 33 5.13 -7.04 -9.51
N LEU A 34 5.11 -8.00 -8.59
CA LEU A 34 4.97 -7.77 -7.17
C LEU A 34 6.16 -6.97 -6.61
N ARG A 35 7.41 -7.33 -6.97
CA ARG A 35 8.60 -6.55 -6.59
C ARG A 35 8.57 -5.11 -7.11
N MET A 36 8.14 -4.92 -8.36
CA MET A 36 8.00 -3.59 -8.96
C MET A 36 6.95 -2.74 -8.22
N ILE A 37 5.81 -3.33 -7.87
CA ILE A 37 4.77 -2.64 -7.07
C ILE A 37 5.31 -2.30 -5.67
N ALA A 38 6.02 -3.21 -5.02
CA ALA A 38 6.64 -2.98 -3.72
C ALA A 38 7.63 -1.81 -3.76
N GLN A 39 8.51 -1.79 -4.76
CA GLN A 39 9.48 -0.70 -4.97
C GLN A 39 8.77 0.64 -5.22
N TRP A 40 7.71 0.65 -6.02
CA TRP A 40 6.93 1.85 -6.29
C TRP A 40 6.21 2.38 -5.05
N LEU A 41 5.62 1.49 -4.25
CA LEU A 41 4.88 1.83 -3.03
C LEU A 41 5.80 2.07 -1.82
N GLY A 42 7.09 1.71 -1.91
CA GLY A 42 8.04 1.80 -0.80
C GLY A 42 7.78 0.81 0.33
N VAL A 43 7.17 -0.35 0.03
CA VAL A 43 6.85 -1.40 1.00
C VAL A 43 7.56 -2.71 0.67
N PRO A 44 7.79 -3.61 1.66
CA PRO A 44 8.34 -4.94 1.39
C PRO A 44 7.43 -5.78 0.47
N ALA A 45 8.02 -6.59 -0.40
CA ALA A 45 7.27 -7.50 -1.26
C ALA A 45 6.47 -8.53 -0.45
N GLU A 46 7.05 -9.00 0.65
CA GLU A 46 6.45 -9.94 1.60
C GLU A 46 5.18 -9.37 2.22
N TRP A 47 5.18 -8.05 2.52
CA TRP A 47 4.03 -7.34 3.05
C TRP A 47 2.86 -7.34 2.05
N LEU A 48 3.14 -7.19 0.75
CA LEU A 48 2.11 -7.28 -0.30
C LEU A 48 1.59 -8.70 -0.52
N ARG A 49 2.41 -9.72 -0.25
CA ARG A 49 2.08 -11.13 -0.52
C ARG A 49 1.34 -11.80 0.62
N PHE A 50 1.77 -11.54 1.85
CA PHE A 50 1.28 -12.23 3.05
C PHE A 50 0.40 -11.33 3.93
N GLY A 51 0.25 -10.06 3.55
CA GLY A 51 -0.23 -9.02 4.46
C GLY A 51 0.90 -8.54 5.36
N GLY A 52 0.71 -7.36 5.99
CA GLY A 52 1.51 -7.01 7.16
C GLY A 52 1.36 -8.06 8.26
N PRO A 53 2.18 -8.05 9.32
CA PRO A 53 2.04 -9.00 10.41
C PRO A 53 0.65 -8.85 11.06
N GLU A 54 -0.31 -9.62 10.56
CA GLU A 54 -1.59 -9.88 11.20
C GLU A 54 -1.26 -10.72 12.42
N SER A 55 -0.95 -10.07 13.55
CA SER A 55 -1.00 -10.67 14.89
C SER A 55 -0.40 -12.08 15.01
N ALA A 56 0.91 -12.25 14.77
CA ALA A 56 1.58 -13.51 15.12
C ALA A 56 2.99 -13.31 15.67
N THR A 57 3.02 -13.40 17.01
CA THR A 57 4.09 -13.85 17.92
C THR A 57 4.93 -12.81 18.67
N PRO A 58 4.94 -12.87 20.03
CA PRO A 58 5.73 -12.03 20.89
C PRO A 58 7.14 -12.61 20.99
N ASN A 59 8.07 -12.12 20.17
CA ASN A 59 9.48 -12.29 20.51
C ASN A 59 10.31 -11.15 19.90
N GLY A 60 10.85 -10.29 20.76
CA GLY A 60 12.03 -9.47 20.50
C GLY A 60 11.92 -8.21 19.63
N GLU A 61 10.92 -8.05 18.76
CA GLU A 61 10.95 -6.98 17.73
C GLU A 61 9.79 -5.94 17.82
N ALA A 62 8.95 -6.02 18.86
CA ALA A 62 7.80 -5.13 19.03
C ALA A 62 8.19 -3.64 19.05
N GLY A 63 9.34 -3.28 19.62
CA GLY A 63 9.85 -1.91 19.62
C GLY A 63 10.19 -1.41 18.22
N SER A 64 10.83 -2.23 17.38
CA SER A 64 11.21 -1.82 16.02
C SER A 64 9.99 -1.70 15.09
N ALA A 65 8.98 -2.56 15.26
CA ALA A 65 7.76 -2.52 14.46
C ALA A 65 6.87 -1.34 14.84
N LEU A 66 6.66 -1.09 16.14
CA LEU A 66 5.94 0.08 16.64
C LEU A 66 6.63 1.39 16.22
N SER A 67 7.94 1.51 16.42
CA SER A 67 8.68 2.71 16.01
C SER A 67 8.71 2.92 14.49
N ARG A 68 8.72 1.84 13.68
CA ARG A 68 8.60 1.95 12.22
C ARG A 68 7.19 2.41 11.81
N PHE A 69 6.16 1.91 12.48
CA PHE A 69 4.78 2.32 12.28
C PHE A 69 4.58 3.80 12.64
N GLU A 70 5.03 4.22 13.83
CA GLU A 70 5.00 5.62 14.25
C GLU A 70 5.79 6.53 13.30
N SER A 71 6.96 6.09 12.84
CA SER A 71 7.75 6.85 11.85
C SER A 71 7.05 6.99 10.51
N ALA A 72 6.36 5.93 10.06
CA ALA A 72 5.58 5.95 8.83
C ALA A 72 4.38 6.90 8.95
N ASP A 73 3.67 6.86 10.07
CA ASP A 73 2.53 7.74 10.36
C ASP A 73 2.94 9.20 10.46
N VAL A 74 4.05 9.50 11.15
CA VAL A 74 4.61 10.85 11.24
C VAL A 74 4.97 11.39 9.86
N LYS A 75 5.59 10.56 9.00
CA LYS A 75 5.92 10.94 7.63
C LYS A 75 4.65 11.16 6.78
N LEU A 76 3.64 10.31 6.94
CA LEU A 76 2.35 10.45 6.27
C LEU A 76 1.66 11.76 6.65
N ILE A 77 1.68 12.12 7.93
CA ILE A 77 1.14 13.39 8.43
C ILE A 77 1.90 14.58 7.84
N ALA A 78 3.23 14.51 7.80
CA ALA A 78 4.06 15.55 7.19
C ALA A 78 3.77 15.71 5.70
N ASP A 79 3.63 14.60 4.96
CA ASP A 79 3.31 14.63 3.53
C ASP A 79 1.90 15.18 3.27
N LEU A 80 0.91 14.81 4.10
CA LEU A 80 -0.45 15.36 4.04
C LEU A 80 -0.49 16.88 4.26
N GLN A 81 0.37 17.40 5.13
CA GLN A 81 0.48 18.85 5.38
C GLN A 81 1.10 19.61 4.20
N ARG A 82 1.94 18.94 3.39
CA ARG A 82 2.55 19.52 2.18
C ARG A 82 1.59 19.56 0.98
N LEU A 83 0.47 18.84 1.04
CA LEU A 83 -0.55 18.84 -0.01
C LEU A 83 -1.41 20.11 0.05
N ASP A 84 -1.81 20.58 -1.14
CA ASP A 84 -2.84 21.63 -1.29
C ASP A 84 -4.20 21.17 -0.73
N GLU A 85 -5.08 22.11 -0.37
CA GLU A 85 -6.35 21.83 0.33
C GLU A 85 -7.22 20.82 -0.44
N HIS A 86 -7.26 20.93 -1.77
CA HIS A 86 -8.02 20.00 -2.61
C HIS A 86 -7.49 18.56 -2.50
N HIS A 87 -6.16 18.37 -2.59
CA HIS A 87 -5.53 17.05 -2.50
C HIS A 87 -5.64 16.46 -1.09
N ARG A 88 -5.59 17.30 -0.06
CA ARG A 88 -5.77 16.92 1.33
C ARG A 88 -7.18 16.41 1.61
N GLN A 89 -8.20 17.04 1.02
CA GLN A 89 -9.57 16.56 1.10
C GLN A 89 -9.73 15.18 0.45
N ILE A 90 -9.19 15.00 -0.75
CA ILE A 90 -9.22 13.70 -1.44
C ILE A 90 -8.59 12.61 -0.57
N ALA A 91 -7.40 12.86 -0.01
CA ALA A 91 -6.72 11.89 0.85
C ALA A 91 -7.55 11.54 2.10
N ARG A 92 -8.17 12.54 2.75
CA ARG A 92 -9.04 12.34 3.92
C ARG A 92 -10.29 11.52 3.60
N GLU A 93 -10.95 11.80 2.48
CA GLU A 93 -12.11 11.02 2.02
C GLU A 93 -11.72 9.57 1.69
N PHE A 94 -10.55 9.38 1.07
CA PHE A 94 -10.04 8.05 0.76
C PHE A 94 -9.75 7.23 2.02
N ILE A 95 -9.10 7.83 3.02
CA ILE A 95 -8.86 7.20 4.33
C ILE A 95 -10.20 6.86 5.00
N ARG A 96 -11.16 7.79 5.04
CA ARG A 96 -12.50 7.54 5.60
C ARG A 96 -13.22 6.39 4.90
N MET A 97 -13.13 6.33 3.57
CA MET A 97 -13.70 5.24 2.78
C MET A 97 -13.05 3.89 3.10
N LEU A 98 -11.72 3.83 3.18
CA LEU A 98 -10.99 2.61 3.54
C LEU A 98 -11.33 2.12 4.95
N VAL A 99 -11.40 3.04 5.93
CA VAL A 99 -11.84 2.72 7.29
C VAL A 99 -13.23 2.10 7.26
N ARG A 100 -14.19 2.74 6.58
CA ARG A 100 -15.56 2.24 6.47
C ARG A 100 -15.62 0.84 5.85
N VAL A 101 -14.84 0.57 4.80
CA VAL A 101 -14.78 -0.75 4.15
C VAL A 101 -14.20 -1.82 5.09
N ASN A 102 -13.20 -1.47 5.89
CA ASN A 102 -12.59 -2.40 6.84
C ASN A 102 -13.54 -2.80 7.98
N TYR A 103 -14.43 -1.90 8.41
CA TYR A 103 -15.44 -2.16 9.44
C TYR A 103 -16.70 -2.91 8.93
N GLN A 104 -16.76 -3.26 7.65
CA GLN A 104 -17.90 -3.99 7.05
C GLN A 104 -17.55 -5.45 6.71
N LYS A 105 -16.38 -5.93 7.13
CA LYS A 105 -16.02 -7.36 7.19
C LYS A 105 -16.18 -7.87 8.61
#